data_AF-A0A356AL11-F1
#
_entry.id   AF-A0A356AL11-F1
#
_cell.length_a   1.000
_cell.length_b   1.000
_cell.length_c   1.000
_cell.angle_alpha   90.00
_cell.angle_beta   90.00
_cell.angle_gamma   90.00
#
_symmetry.space_group_name_H-M   'P 1'
#
loop_
_entity.id
_entity.type
_entity.pdbx_description
1 polymer ?
#
loop_
_entity_poly.entity_id
_entity_poly.type
_entity_poly.pdbx_seq_one_letter_code
_entity_poly.pdbx_strand_id
1 'polypeptide(L)' 'MMTGKQRAYLRSLANQADTILMIGKGGVDKDVIRQADDALTARELIKGKALEASS' A
#
# COMPACT_ATOMS: atom_id res chain seq x y z
N MET A 1 10.16 10.42 -9.37
CA MET A 1 9.05 10.06 -10.27
C MET A 1 9.39 8.75 -10.98
N MET A 2 8.50 7.76 -10.96
CA MET A 2 8.75 6.46 -11.59
C MET A 2 8.30 6.45 -13.05
N THR A 3 9.08 5.79 -13.92
CA THR A 3 8.68 5.49 -15.30
C THR A 3 7.57 4.45 -15.35
N GLY A 4 6.86 4.35 -16.48
CA GLY A 4 5.85 3.32 -16.69
C GLY A 4 6.41 1.90 -16.55
N LYS A 5 7.62 1.65 -17.06
CA LYS A 5 8.30 0.35 -16.95
C LYS A 5 8.62 -0.01 -15.49
N GLN A 6 9.16 0.94 -14.72
CA GLN A 6 9.45 0.72 -13.29
C GLN A 6 8.18 0.45 -12.48
N ARG A 7 7.09 1.19 -12.77
CA ARG A 7 5.80 0.97 -12.10
C ARG A 7 5.21 -0.41 -12.42
N ALA A 8 5.26 -0.83 -13.69
CA ALA A 8 4.77 -2.15 -14.09
C ALA A 8 5.58 -3.28 -13.41
N TYR A 9 6.90 -3.12 -13.32
CA TYR A 9 7.77 -4.05 -12.60
C TYR A 9 7.39 -4.16 -11.12
N LEU A 10 7.31 -3.04 -10.38
CA LEU A 10 6.89 -3.07 -8.97
C LEU A 10 5.49 -3.64 -8.77
N ARG A 11 4.56 -3.39 -9.70
CA ARG A 11 3.21 -3.98 -9.65
C ARG A 11 3.24 -5.50 -9.79
N SER A 12 4.11 -6.03 -10.63
CA SER A 12 4.28 -7.49 -10.78
C SER A 12 4.81 -8.13 -9.49
N LEU A 13 5.76 -7.50 -8.81
CA LEU A 13 6.25 -7.93 -7.51
C LEU A 13 5.16 -7.86 -6.43
N ALA A 14 4.43 -6.74 -6.37
CA ALA A 14 3.36 -6.53 -5.39
C ALA A 14 2.16 -7.48 -5.59
N ASN A 15 1.95 -8.06 -6.78
CA ASN A 15 0.86 -9.01 -7.00
C ASN A 15 0.99 -10.25 -6.11
N GLN A 16 2.22 -10.75 -5.92
CA GLN A 16 2.50 -11.93 -5.11
C GLN A 16 2.66 -11.60 -3.62
N ALA A 17 2.80 -10.32 -3.27
CA ALA A 17 2.93 -9.89 -1.88
C ALA A 17 1.59 -9.97 -1.14
N ASP A 18 1.69 -10.23 0.17
CA ASP A 18 0.55 -10.16 1.09
C ASP A 18 0.09 -8.72 1.28
N THR A 19 -1.23 -8.54 1.42
CA THR A 19 -1.78 -7.27 1.85
C THR A 19 -1.53 -7.09 3.34
N ILE A 20 -0.69 -6.11 3.69
CA ILE A 20 -0.28 -5.84 5.07
C ILE A 20 -0.79 -4.51 5.63
N LEU A 21 -1.30 -3.64 4.75
CA LEU A 21 -1.92 -2.37 5.14
C LEU A 21 -3.42 -2.44 4.77
N MET A 22 -4.29 -2.23 5.76
CA MET A 22 -5.74 -2.16 5.54
C MET A 22 -6.22 -0.76 5.89
N ILE A 23 -6.87 -0.10 4.93
CA ILE A 23 -7.48 1.22 5.12
C ILE A 23 -8.98 0.99 5.30
N GLY A 24 -9.49 1.27 6.51
CA GLY A 24 -10.90 1.14 6.82
C GLY A 24 -11.76 2.25 6.19
N LYS A 25 -13.07 2.22 6.48
CA LYS A 25 -14.02 3.24 6.01
C LYS A 25 -13.75 4.64 6.58
N GLY A 26 -12.96 4.74 7.65
CA GLY A 26 -12.48 6.02 8.20
C GLY A 26 -11.44 6.73 7.35
N GLY A 27 -10.94 6.09 6.29
CA GLY A 27 -9.94 6.66 5.39
C GLY A 27 -8.53 6.60 5.96
N VAL A 28 -7.69 7.53 5.50
CA VAL A 28 -6.26 7.60 5.87
C VAL A 28 -6.10 8.55 7.05
N ASP A 29 -5.90 7.99 8.24
CA ASP A 29 -5.59 8.74 9.45
C ASP A 29 -4.08 8.68 9.79
N LYS A 30 -3.70 9.30 10.91
CA LYS A 30 -2.30 9.36 11.36
C LYS A 30 -1.72 7.98 11.66
N ASP A 31 -2.54 7.04 12.15
CA ASP A 31 -2.08 5.69 12.47
C ASP A 31 -1.85 4.88 11.20
N VAL A 32 -2.73 5.01 10.20
CA VAL A 32 -2.53 4.41 8.87
C VAL A 32 -1.24 4.93 8.22
N ILE A 33 -0.98 6.24 8.30
CA ILE A 33 0.24 6.84 7.76
C ILE A 33 1.48 6.24 8.45
N ARG A 34 1.49 6.21 9.79
CA ARG A 34 2.61 5.65 10.55
C ARG A 34 2.85 4.18 10.23
N GLN A 35 1.78 3.37 10.17
CA GLN A 35 1.89 1.96 9.81
C GLN A 35 2.44 1.76 8.39
N ALA A 36 2.01 2.60 7.43
CA ALA A 36 2.53 2.55 6.08
C ALA A 36 4.03 2.89 6.03
N ASP A 37 4.47 3.91 6.78
CA ASP A 37 5.86 4.33 6.87
C ASP A 37 6.77 3.26 7.50
N ASP A 38 6.35 2.71 8.65
CA ASP A 38 7.06 1.62 9.34
C ASP A 38 7.18 0.39 8.42
N ALA A 39 6.09 0.00 7.78
CA ALA A 39 6.06 -1.16 6.88
C ALA A 39 6.90 -0.94 5.62
N LEU A 40 6.89 0.28 5.06
CA LEU A 40 7.69 0.62 3.89
C LEU A 40 9.18 0.66 4.23
N THR A 41 9.55 1.19 5.40
CA THR A 41 10.93 1.21 5.89
C THR A 41 11.49 -0.21 6.06
N ALA A 42 10.66 -1.14 6.53
CA ALA A 42 11.09 -2.53 6.75
C ALA A 42 11.16 -3.39 5.48
N ARG A 43 10.44 -3.03 4.40
CA ARG A 43 10.20 -3.94 3.26
C ARG A 43 10.44 -3.33 1.88
N GLU A 44 10.61 -2.02 1.79
CA GLU A 44 10.79 -1.22 0.57
C GLU A 44 9.61 -1.25 -0.43
N LEU A 45 8.73 -2.24 -0.34
CA LEU A 45 7.50 -2.41 -1.11
C LEU A 45 6.40 -2.98 -0.23
N ILE A 46 5.23 -2.34 -0.25
CA ILE A 46 4.06 -2.77 0.52
C ILE A 46 2.83 -2.87 -0.37
N LYS A 47 1.90 -3.77 0.01
CA LYS A 47 0.59 -3.90 -0.63
C LYS A 47 -0.49 -3.52 0.38
N GLY A 48 -1.29 -2.52 0.02
CA GLY A 48 -2.43 -2.08 0.81
C GLY A 48 -3.76 -2.42 0.14
N LYS A 49 -4.82 -2.51 0.95
CA LYS A 49 -6.21 -2.59 0.50
C LYS A 49 -7.02 -1.53 1.22
N ALA A 50 -7.82 -0.77 0.46
CA ALA A 50 -8.81 0.14 1.03
C ALA A 50 -10.19 -0.52 0.95
N LEU A 51 -10.98 -0.34 2.01
CA LEU A 51 -12.40 -0.66 1.99
C LEU A 51 -13.12 0.46 1.25
N GLU A 52 -13.86 0.11 0.21
CA GLU A 52 -14.78 1.02 -0.46
C GLU A 52 -15.83 1.51 0.56
N ALA A 53 -16.06 2.81 0.63
CA ALA A 53 -17.24 3.33 1.30
C ALA A 53 -18.45 2.88 0.49
N SER A 54 -19.36 2.13 1.14
CA SER A 54 -20.63 1.75 0.54
C SER A 54 -21.47 3.03 0.41
N SER A 55 -21.55 3.57 -0.81
CA SER A 55 -22.55 4.59 -1.18
C SER A 55 -23.94 3.96 -1.28
#